data_AF-A0A142X0I1-F1
#
_entry.id   AF-A0A142X0I1-F1
#
_cell.length_a   1.000
_cell.length_b   1.000
_cell.length_c   1.000
_cell.angle_alpha   90.00
_cell.angle_beta   90.00
_cell.angle_gamma   90.00
#
_symmetry.space_group_name_H-M   'P 1'
#
loop_
_entity.id
_entity.type
_entity.pdbx_description
1 polymer ?
#
loop_
_entity_poly.entity_id
_entity_poly.type
_entity_poly.pdbx_seq_one_letter_code
_entity_poly.pdbx_strand_id
1 'polypeptide(L)'
;MNLHALLLSKQVKVTRVNNAAAAAQTAVNATGVDMAGWDGVLFIALLGTLTTTHATSLKAQQSSDNAAADDYSDIAGSSTGNMADGDSNKIILLDVFRPTKQYVRPVLVRGTANAVLDGILAIQYAGRDIPITQGSTVSVQDAVISADEGTA
;
A
#
# COMPACT_ATOMS: atom_id res chain seq x y z
N MET A 1 7.33 -5.23 34.46
CA MET A 1 7.59 -5.24 33.00
C MET A 1 6.69 -4.16 32.41
N ASN A 2 7.24 -2.98 32.13
CA ASN A 2 6.46 -1.83 31.68
C ASN A 2 5.84 -2.19 30.32
N LEU A 3 4.51 -2.24 30.28
CA LEU A 3 3.76 -2.36 29.06
C LEU A 3 3.93 -1.03 28.32
N HIS A 4 5.00 -0.88 27.56
CA HIS A 4 5.05 0.16 26.54
C HIS A 4 3.82 -0.06 25.65
N ALA A 5 2.90 0.90 25.63
CA ALA A 5 1.70 0.81 24.80
C ALA A 5 2.14 0.48 23.36
N LEU A 6 1.73 -0.69 22.87
CA LEU A 6 2.15 -1.20 21.58
C LEU A 6 1.30 -0.55 20.48
N LEU A 7 1.59 0.73 20.22
CA LEU A 7 0.87 1.53 19.23
C LEU A 7 1.28 1.10 17.82
N LEU A 8 0.31 0.70 16.99
CA LEU A 8 0.58 0.26 15.63
C LEU A 8 1.36 1.30 14.82
N SER A 9 1.00 2.58 14.95
CA SER A 9 1.69 3.71 14.28
C SER A 9 3.15 3.89 14.68
N LYS A 10 3.64 3.19 15.72
CA LYS A 10 5.06 3.14 16.11
C LYS A 10 5.78 1.88 15.66
N GLN A 11 5.04 0.89 15.15
CA GLN A 11 5.55 -0.42 14.73
C GLN A 11 5.58 -0.61 13.21
N VAL A 12 4.82 0.19 12.47
CA VAL A 12 4.73 0.11 11.01
C VAL A 12 5.06 1.45 10.37
N LYS A 13 5.60 1.41 9.16
CA LYS A 13 5.82 2.59 8.34
C LYS A 13 4.72 2.70 7.30
N VAL A 14 3.93 3.76 7.41
CA VAL A 14 2.88 4.12 6.47
C VAL A 14 3.44 5.10 5.45
N THR A 15 3.19 4.83 4.17
CA THR A 15 3.54 5.71 3.04
C THR A 15 2.38 5.74 2.06
N ARG A 16 1.96 6.93 1.60
CA ARG A 16 1.08 7.07 0.45
C ARG A 16 1.93 6.93 -0.81
N VAL A 17 1.77 5.82 -1.52
CA VAL A 17 2.60 5.48 -2.68
C VAL A 17 1.97 5.86 -4.01
N ASN A 18 0.68 6.25 -4.02
CA ASN A 18 0.04 6.84 -5.19
C ASN A 18 -1.03 7.84 -4.79
N ASN A 19 -1.15 8.92 -5.57
CA ASN A 19 -2.24 9.89 -5.46
C ASN A 19 -3.53 9.37 -6.08
N ALA A 20 -4.60 10.17 -6.01
CA ALA A 20 -5.81 9.86 -6.75
C ALA A 20 -5.54 9.94 -8.26
N ALA A 21 -6.21 9.08 -9.02
CA ALA A 21 -6.18 9.09 -10.48
C ALA A 21 -7.61 8.98 -11.02
N ALA A 22 -7.93 9.82 -11.99
CA ALA A 22 -9.22 9.83 -12.65
C ALA A 22 -9.54 8.49 -13.32
N ALA A 23 -10.84 8.29 -13.58
CA ALA A 23 -11.38 7.14 -14.28
C ALA A 23 -10.62 6.85 -15.59
N ALA A 24 -9.99 5.68 -15.69
CA ALA A 24 -9.36 5.22 -16.93
C ALA A 24 -9.19 3.70 -16.92
N GLN A 25 -8.59 3.18 -17.98
CA GLN A 25 -8.33 1.74 -18.20
C GLN A 25 -6.83 1.40 -18.17
N THR A 26 -5.93 2.37 -18.07
CA THR A 26 -4.48 2.11 -18.05
C THR A 26 -4.01 1.75 -16.64
N ALA A 27 -3.19 0.71 -16.49
CA ALA A 27 -2.60 0.36 -15.21
C ALA A 27 -1.86 1.55 -14.55
N VAL A 28 -1.89 1.60 -13.22
CA VAL A 28 -1.21 2.63 -12.43
C VAL A 28 -0.04 1.97 -11.69
N ASN A 29 1.18 2.35 -12.06
CA ASN A 29 2.39 1.96 -11.35
C ASN A 29 2.65 2.96 -10.22
N ALA A 30 2.51 2.54 -8.98
CA ALA A 30 2.78 3.38 -7.83
C ALA A 30 4.29 3.52 -7.56
N THR A 31 4.65 4.45 -6.69
CA THR A 31 6.02 4.56 -6.18
C THR A 31 6.40 3.31 -5.37
N GLY A 32 7.61 2.80 -5.58
CA GLY A 32 8.13 1.69 -4.80
C GLY A 32 8.56 2.09 -3.39
N VAL A 33 8.52 1.11 -2.49
CA VAL A 33 9.07 1.21 -1.13
C VAL A 33 10.33 0.38 -1.01
N ASP A 34 11.29 0.88 -0.23
CA ASP A 34 12.51 0.17 0.13
C ASP A 34 12.22 -0.75 1.33
N MET A 35 12.36 -2.06 1.12
CA MET A 35 12.14 -3.12 2.10
C MET A 35 13.36 -3.42 2.97
N ALA A 36 14.46 -2.67 2.84
CA ALA A 36 15.59 -2.80 3.75
C ALA A 36 15.14 -2.60 5.21
N GLY A 37 15.38 -3.62 6.04
CA GLY A 37 14.99 -3.62 7.46
C GLY A 37 13.54 -4.01 7.73
N TRP A 38 12.77 -4.41 6.72
CA TRP A 38 11.37 -4.82 6.82
C TRP A 38 11.15 -6.23 6.27
N ASP A 39 10.31 -7.00 6.94
CA ASP A 39 9.99 -8.37 6.49
C ASP A 39 8.74 -8.41 5.60
N GLY A 40 7.84 -7.42 5.65
CA GLY A 40 6.63 -7.42 4.82
C GLY A 40 6.02 -6.04 4.57
N VAL A 41 5.19 -5.95 3.53
CA VAL A 41 4.44 -4.75 3.16
C VAL A 41 3.01 -5.09 2.76
N LEU A 42 2.05 -4.41 3.39
CA LEU A 42 0.65 -4.41 2.99
C LEU A 42 0.37 -3.21 2.07
N PHE A 43 -0.12 -3.47 0.88
CA PHE A 43 -0.67 -2.45 -0.01
C PHE A 43 -2.18 -2.37 0.12
N ILE A 44 -2.70 -1.14 0.24
CA ILE A 44 -4.13 -0.84 0.31
C ILE A 44 -4.47 0.11 -0.82
N ALA A 45 -5.15 -0.38 -1.85
CA ALA A 45 -5.69 0.46 -2.91
C ALA A 45 -7.14 0.84 -2.58
N LEU A 46 -7.43 2.15 -2.57
CA LEU A 46 -8.77 2.69 -2.33
C LEU A 46 -9.37 3.09 -3.69
N LEU A 47 -10.52 2.51 -4.04
CA LEU A 47 -11.15 2.70 -5.33
C LEU A 47 -12.44 3.51 -5.18
N GLY A 48 -12.71 4.37 -6.15
CA GLY A 48 -13.96 5.09 -6.27
C GLY A 48 -14.97 4.34 -7.15
N THR A 49 -15.62 5.06 -8.06
CA THR A 49 -16.54 4.47 -9.04
C THR A 49 -15.83 3.51 -9.99
N LEU A 50 -16.42 2.34 -10.17
CA LEU A 50 -16.02 1.32 -11.13
C LEU A 50 -17.14 1.14 -12.16
N THR A 51 -16.81 1.25 -13.45
CA THR A 51 -17.77 0.97 -14.52
C THR A 51 -18.04 -0.53 -14.59
N THR A 52 -19.30 -0.93 -14.82
CA THR A 52 -19.67 -2.34 -15.01
C THR A 52 -18.76 -3.02 -16.02
N THR A 53 -18.48 -4.30 -15.78
CA THR A 53 -17.52 -5.14 -16.49
C THR A 53 -16.05 -4.78 -16.29
N HIS A 54 -15.72 -3.91 -15.33
CA HIS A 54 -14.32 -3.63 -15.00
C HIS A 54 -13.55 -4.90 -14.59
N ALA A 55 -12.27 -4.93 -14.93
CA ALA A 55 -11.32 -5.94 -14.47
C ALA A 55 -10.24 -5.22 -13.66
N THR A 56 -10.60 -4.83 -12.43
CA THR A 56 -9.71 -4.09 -11.52
C THR A 56 -9.10 -5.03 -10.51
N SER A 57 -7.78 -5.08 -10.43
CA SER A 57 -7.04 -5.90 -9.47
C SER A 57 -5.75 -5.19 -9.03
N LEU A 58 -5.09 -5.74 -8.03
CA LEU A 58 -3.80 -5.26 -7.54
C LEU A 58 -2.76 -6.36 -7.72
N LYS A 59 -1.55 -6.02 -8.16
CA LYS A 59 -0.40 -6.92 -8.13
C LYS A 59 0.81 -6.22 -7.55
N ALA A 60 1.84 -6.97 -7.18
CA ALA A 60 3.10 -6.40 -6.72
C ALA A 60 4.22 -6.69 -7.71
N GLN A 61 5.14 -5.73 -7.81
CA GLN A 61 6.37 -5.84 -8.57
C GLN A 61 7.56 -5.57 -7.66
N GLN A 62 8.72 -6.11 -8.01
CA GLN A 62 9.96 -5.90 -7.27
C GLN A 62 11.15 -5.57 -8.16
N SER A 63 12.11 -4.84 -7.62
CA SER A 63 13.37 -4.40 -8.26
C SER A 63 14.50 -4.39 -7.22
N SER A 64 15.74 -4.54 -7.68
CA SER A 64 16.94 -4.52 -6.84
C SER A 64 17.44 -3.09 -6.58
N ASP A 65 17.04 -2.11 -7.40
CA ASP A 65 17.59 -0.75 -7.36
C ASP A 65 16.57 0.36 -7.64
N ASN A 66 15.29 0.06 -7.50
CA ASN A 66 14.18 0.99 -7.75
C ASN A 66 14.11 1.48 -9.21
N ALA A 67 14.42 0.59 -10.17
CA ALA A 67 14.40 0.86 -11.61
C ALA A 67 15.39 1.92 -12.07
N ALA A 68 16.57 1.97 -11.44
CA ALA A 68 17.70 2.73 -11.96
C ALA A 68 18.46 1.94 -13.04
N ALA A 69 18.70 0.64 -12.81
CA ALA A 69 19.30 -0.30 -13.74
C ALA A 69 18.57 -1.67 -13.76
N ASP A 70 17.76 -2.01 -12.75
CA ASP A 70 16.91 -3.22 -12.70
C ASP A 70 15.43 -2.83 -12.70
N ASP A 71 14.75 -3.04 -13.82
CA ASP A 71 13.33 -2.75 -13.95
C ASP A 71 12.47 -3.57 -12.99
N TYR A 72 11.34 -2.98 -12.60
CA TYR A 72 10.34 -3.66 -11.80
C TYR A 72 9.73 -4.84 -12.56
N SER A 73 9.82 -6.02 -11.95
CA SER A 73 9.24 -7.27 -12.47
C SER A 73 8.15 -7.79 -11.54
N ASP A 74 7.13 -8.44 -12.10
CA ASP A 74 6.02 -9.02 -11.33
C ASP A 74 6.51 -10.06 -10.30
N ILE A 75 6.00 -9.97 -9.07
CA ILE A 75 6.18 -11.02 -8.07
C ILE A 75 5.18 -12.13 -8.40
N ALA A 76 5.69 -13.35 -8.61
CA ALA A 76 4.85 -14.51 -8.89
C ALA A 76 3.80 -14.72 -7.79
N GLY A 77 2.53 -14.91 -8.18
CA GLY A 77 1.42 -15.13 -7.25
C GLY A 77 0.92 -13.89 -6.52
N SER A 78 1.45 -12.69 -6.79
CA SER A 78 1.03 -11.45 -6.12
C SER A 78 -0.24 -10.81 -6.68
N SER A 79 -0.80 -11.31 -7.79
CA SER A 79 -2.03 -10.75 -8.34
C SER A 79 -3.20 -11.13 -7.44
N THR A 80 -3.99 -10.13 -7.03
CA THR A 80 -5.32 -10.38 -6.51
C THR A 80 -6.24 -10.86 -7.62
N GLY A 81 -7.38 -11.43 -7.25
CA GLY A 81 -8.51 -11.56 -8.17
C GLY A 81 -9.03 -10.19 -8.60
N ASN A 82 -9.78 -10.17 -9.70
CA ASN A 82 -10.53 -8.98 -10.08
C ASN A 82 -11.63 -8.71 -9.05
N MET A 83 -11.83 -7.44 -8.72
CA MET A 83 -13.01 -6.98 -8.02
C MET A 83 -14.27 -7.29 -8.86
N ALA A 84 -15.39 -7.56 -8.19
CA ALA A 84 -16.65 -7.87 -8.84
C ALA A 84 -17.42 -6.62 -9.23
N ASP A 85 -18.33 -6.76 -10.19
CA ASP A 85 -19.32 -5.73 -10.48
C ASP A 85 -20.11 -5.37 -9.21
N GLY A 86 -20.22 -4.07 -8.93
CA GLY A 86 -20.83 -3.55 -7.71
C GLY A 86 -19.85 -3.30 -6.56
N ASP A 87 -18.56 -3.59 -6.73
CA ASP A 87 -17.53 -3.31 -5.73
C ASP A 87 -17.00 -1.86 -5.74
N SER A 88 -17.74 -0.92 -6.34
CA SER A 88 -17.39 0.51 -6.27
C SER A 88 -17.25 0.99 -4.83
N ASN A 89 -16.34 1.94 -4.60
CA ASN A 89 -16.07 2.52 -3.27
C ASN A 89 -15.55 1.51 -2.22
N LYS A 90 -14.91 0.42 -2.66
CA LYS A 90 -14.26 -0.57 -1.80
C LYS A 90 -12.74 -0.51 -1.92
N ILE A 91 -12.04 -1.36 -1.15
CA ILE A 91 -10.58 -1.43 -1.11
C ILE A 91 -10.07 -2.79 -1.57
N ILE A 92 -8.84 -2.81 -2.11
CA ILE A 92 -8.08 -4.04 -2.35
C ILE A 92 -6.91 -4.08 -1.38
N LEU A 93 -6.72 -5.22 -0.71
CA LEU A 93 -5.57 -5.51 0.14
C LEU A 93 -4.66 -6.53 -0.55
N LEU A 94 -3.36 -6.23 -0.60
CA LEU A 94 -2.33 -7.16 -1.05
C LEU A 94 -1.16 -7.13 -0.07
N ASP A 95 -0.96 -8.25 0.63
CA ASP A 95 0.15 -8.41 1.57
C ASP A 95 1.29 -9.19 0.89
N VAL A 96 2.50 -8.61 0.93
CA VAL A 96 3.72 -9.21 0.40
C VAL A 96 4.68 -9.44 1.55
N PHE A 97 4.90 -10.71 1.88
CA PHE A 97 5.81 -11.12 2.94
C PHE A 97 7.10 -11.71 2.35
N ARG A 98 8.25 -11.26 2.87
CA ARG A 98 9.61 -11.64 2.46
C ARG A 98 9.84 -11.55 0.94
N PRO A 99 9.72 -10.34 0.35
CA PRO A 99 10.09 -10.14 -1.05
C PRO A 99 11.57 -10.50 -1.27
N THR A 100 11.90 -10.97 -2.47
CA THR A 100 13.27 -11.45 -2.77
C THR A 100 14.19 -10.34 -3.28
N LYS A 101 13.64 -9.18 -3.63
CA LYS A 101 14.41 -7.96 -3.96
C LYS A 101 14.08 -6.81 -3.01
N GLN A 102 14.97 -5.83 -2.95
CA GLN A 102 14.92 -4.73 -1.99
C GLN A 102 13.73 -3.80 -2.19
N TYR A 103 13.35 -3.48 -3.43
CA TYR A 103 12.28 -2.52 -3.69
C TYR A 103 11.02 -3.22 -4.16
N VAL A 104 9.87 -2.84 -3.59
CA VAL A 104 8.56 -3.40 -3.95
C VAL A 104 7.58 -2.29 -4.25
N ARG A 105 6.78 -2.42 -5.31
CA ARG A 105 5.70 -1.47 -5.63
C ARG A 105 4.38 -2.19 -5.92
N PRO A 106 3.23 -1.59 -5.59
CA PRO A 106 1.95 -2.05 -6.09
C PRO A 106 1.71 -1.52 -7.51
N VAL A 107 1.02 -2.33 -8.31
CA VAL A 107 0.48 -1.95 -9.61
C VAL A 107 -1.02 -2.20 -9.59
N LEU A 108 -1.81 -1.13 -9.67
CA LEU A 108 -3.24 -1.25 -9.87
C LEU A 108 -3.49 -1.56 -11.34
N VAL A 109 -3.98 -2.76 -11.62
CA VAL A 109 -4.42 -3.15 -12.94
C VAL A 109 -5.81 -2.56 -13.15
N ARG A 110 -5.94 -1.73 -14.17
CA ARG A 110 -7.22 -1.33 -14.73
C ARG A 110 -7.33 -2.06 -16.06
N GLY A 111 -8.48 -2.69 -16.30
CA GLY A 111 -8.67 -3.60 -17.42
C GLY A 111 -9.72 -3.09 -18.39
N THR A 112 -10.79 -3.87 -18.49
CA THR A 112 -11.86 -3.80 -19.50
C THR A 112 -12.78 -2.58 -19.44
N ALA A 113 -12.84 -1.88 -18.30
CA ALA A 113 -13.66 -0.70 -18.12
C ALA A 113 -13.01 0.29 -17.15
N ASN A 114 -13.56 1.50 -17.09
CA ASN A 114 -12.99 2.58 -16.31
C ASN A 114 -13.03 2.29 -14.80
N ALA A 115 -11.91 2.58 -14.13
CA ALA A 115 -11.80 2.53 -12.68
C ALA A 115 -11.16 3.81 -12.14
N VAL A 116 -11.79 4.41 -11.13
CA VAL A 116 -11.27 5.55 -10.36
C VAL A 116 -10.41 5.04 -9.21
N LEU A 117 -9.25 5.65 -9.00
CA LEU A 117 -8.35 5.37 -7.88
C LEU A 117 -8.31 6.60 -6.96
N ASP A 118 -8.56 6.41 -5.66
CA ASP A 118 -8.50 7.50 -4.67
C ASP A 118 -7.12 7.61 -4.00
N GLY A 119 -6.38 6.51 -4.02
CA GLY A 119 -4.98 6.45 -3.63
C GLY A 119 -4.54 5.05 -3.25
N ILE A 120 -3.23 4.90 -3.05
CA ILE A 120 -2.64 3.64 -2.58
C ILE A 120 -1.76 3.93 -1.37
N LEU A 121 -1.97 3.18 -0.30
CA LEU A 121 -1.12 3.16 0.88
C LEU A 121 -0.23 1.92 0.88
N ALA A 122 0.99 2.07 1.36
CA ALA A 122 1.89 0.99 1.72
C ALA A 122 2.14 1.03 3.23
N ILE A 123 2.01 -0.11 3.88
CA ILE A 123 2.27 -0.29 5.31
C ILE A 123 3.37 -1.34 5.43
N GLN A 124 4.61 -0.90 5.63
CA GLN A 124 5.74 -1.78 5.88
C GLN A 124 5.72 -2.21 7.35
N TYR A 125 5.86 -3.50 7.64
CA TYR A 125 5.73 -4.08 8.98
C TYR A 125 6.81 -5.13 9.27
N ALA A 126 6.87 -5.56 10.54
CA ALA A 126 7.94 -6.41 11.07
C ALA A 126 9.32 -5.78 10.81
N GLY A 127 9.42 -4.48 11.11
CA GLY A 127 10.65 -3.72 11.07
C GLY A 127 11.63 -4.20 12.15
N ARG A 128 12.92 -4.21 11.83
CA ARG A 128 13.98 -4.67 12.74
C ARG A 128 14.35 -3.65 13.81
N ASP A 129 14.13 -2.37 13.52
CA ASP A 129 14.41 -1.25 14.41
C ASP A 129 13.11 -0.55 14.76
N ILE A 130 12.84 -0.34 16.06
CA ILE A 130 11.67 0.38 16.58
C ILE A 130 12.21 1.47 17.53
N PRO A 131 11.71 2.73 17.51
CA PRO A 131 10.52 3.23 16.83
C PRO A 131 10.71 3.57 15.35
N ILE A 132 9.60 3.48 14.61
CA ILE A 132 9.57 3.73 13.17
C ILE A 132 9.33 5.21 12.85
N THR A 133 10.15 5.74 11.95
CA THR A 133 9.89 7.01 11.26
C THR A 133 8.93 6.77 10.09
N GLN A 134 7.85 7.55 10.05
CA GLN A 134 6.84 7.46 8.99
C GLN A 134 7.37 7.90 7.62
N GLY A 135 6.69 7.48 6.54
CA GLY A 135 6.99 7.96 5.20
C GLY A 135 6.75 9.46 5.06
N SER A 136 7.49 10.13 4.16
CA SER A 136 7.43 11.59 3.95
C SER A 136 6.06 12.14 3.53
N THR A 137 5.16 11.26 3.08
CA THR A 137 3.79 11.62 2.73
C THR A 137 2.84 11.70 3.93
N VAL A 138 3.31 11.30 5.12
CA VAL A 138 2.58 11.51 6.38
C VAL A 138 2.99 12.88 6.92
N SER A 139 2.04 13.82 6.96
CA SER A 139 2.31 15.19 7.39
C SER A 139 2.32 15.35 8.91
N VAL A 140 1.42 14.67 9.60
CA VAL A 140 1.20 14.77 11.04
C VAL A 140 0.81 13.39 11.57
N GLN A 141 1.28 13.06 12.78
CA GLN A 141 0.87 11.89 13.54
C GLN A 141 0.77 12.27 15.01
N ASP A 142 -0.20 11.69 15.71
CA ASP A 142 -0.31 11.76 17.16
C ASP A 142 -0.77 10.41 17.71
N ALA A 143 -0.60 10.20 19.01
CA ALA A 143 -1.06 9.01 19.70
C ALA A 143 -1.67 9.36 21.05
N VAL A 144 -2.93 8.98 21.23
CA VAL A 144 -3.67 9.15 22.48
C VAL A 144 -3.67 7.83 23.23
N ILE A 145 -3.28 7.86 24.51
CA ILE A 145 -3.18 6.67 25.36
C ILE A 145 -4.03 6.91 26.62
N SER A 146 -5.08 6.10 26.81
CA SER A 146 -5.90 6.11 28.02
C SER A 146 -6.38 7.52 28.43
N ALA A 147 -6.77 8.35 27.45
CA ALA A 147 -7.28 9.68 27.72
C ALA A 147 -8.74 9.62 28.20
N ASP A 148 -9.08 10.50 29.13
CA ASP A 148 -10.46 10.73 29.55
C ASP A 148 -11.24 11.48 28.46
N GLU A 149 -12.57 11.44 28.55
CA GLU A 149 -13.44 12.26 27.71
C GLU A 149 -13.16 13.76 27.94
N GLY A 150 -13.04 14.52 26.84
CA GLY A 150 -12.66 15.93 26.90
C GLY A 150 -12.63 16.58 25.51
N THR A 151 -12.02 17.76 25.40
CA THR A 151 -11.84 18.44 24.12
C THR A 151 -10.55 17.98 23.45
N ALA A 152 -10.62 17.68 22.15
CA ALA A 152 -9.49 17.34 21.29
C ALA A 152 -8.81 18.58 20.70
#